data_AF-A0A926HJE5-F1
#
_entry.id   AF-A0A926HJE5-F1
#
_cell.length_a   1.000
_cell.length_b   1.000
_cell.length_c   1.000
_cell.angle_alpha   90.00
_cell.angle_beta   90.00
_cell.angle_gamma   90.00
#
_symmetry.space_group_name_H-M   'P 1'
#
loop_
_entity.id
_entity.type
_entity.pdbx_description
1 polymer ?
#
loop_
_entity_poly.entity_id
_entity_poly.type
_entity_poly.pdbx_seq_one_letter_code
_entity_poly.pdbx_strand_id
1 'polypeptide(L)'
;MKPHQKRQTLIASEKLYQMLLIAYPASFRHEYGSDLTQVFRDSNHDALHMGGLGAVVSLWLHTSWDLITTAASQRFAQLQSNRKPSAMPDPFDRQLGSTMQSMAVLLRGGYNVLQCFDLLAQRSPEPTASTFQTVVEAIKSGTPMLDALHKLQTEVASPHFNLVIDTLLKQFNEGGNLADRLEPVAATIIDTAGSDADAEATFRQFQQFIA
;
A
#
# COMPACT_ATOMS: atom_id res chain seq x y z
N MET A 1 -39.51 -29.53 -6.79
CA MET A 1 -39.61 -28.39 -5.84
C MET A 1 -40.45 -27.29 -6.46
N LYS A 2 -41.43 -26.75 -5.73
CA LYS A 2 -42.38 -25.73 -6.24
C LYS A 2 -41.65 -24.39 -6.42
N PRO A 3 -41.98 -23.58 -7.46
CA PRO A 3 -41.27 -22.33 -7.79
C PRO A 3 -41.26 -21.30 -6.65
N HIS A 4 -42.27 -21.31 -5.78
CA HIS A 4 -42.33 -20.46 -4.59
C HIS A 4 -41.25 -20.79 -3.53
N GLN A 5 -40.84 -22.05 -3.44
CA GLN A 5 -39.89 -22.52 -2.41
C GLN A 5 -38.45 -22.13 -2.77
N LYS A 6 -38.10 -22.14 -4.07
CA LYS A 6 -36.81 -21.63 -4.57
C LYS A 6 -36.64 -20.13 -4.29
N ARG A 7 -37.72 -19.35 -4.47
CA ARG A 7 -37.67 -17.89 -4.25
C ARG A 7 -37.51 -17.55 -2.77
N GLN A 8 -38.12 -18.31 -1.86
CA GLN A 8 -37.98 -18.12 -0.42
C GLN A 8 -36.58 -18.46 0.09
N THR A 9 -35.94 -19.52 -0.43
CA THR A 9 -34.57 -19.88 -0.03
C THR A 9 -33.54 -18.84 -0.46
N LEU A 10 -33.70 -18.25 -1.65
CA LEU A 10 -32.83 -17.16 -2.13
C LEU A 10 -32.92 -15.91 -1.24
N ILE A 11 -34.15 -15.52 -0.86
CA ILE A 11 -34.38 -14.37 0.00
C ILE A 11 -33.86 -14.64 1.42
N ALA A 12 -34.01 -15.87 1.92
CA ALA A 12 -33.50 -16.26 3.24
C ALA A 12 -31.97 -16.23 3.27
N SER A 13 -31.30 -16.76 2.24
CA SER A 13 -29.85 -16.75 2.15
C SER A 13 -29.28 -15.33 1.97
N GLU A 14 -29.97 -14.46 1.23
CA GLU A 14 -29.62 -13.04 1.07
C GLU A 14 -29.72 -12.28 2.39
N LYS A 15 -30.78 -12.51 3.18
CA LYS A 15 -30.91 -11.90 4.52
C LYS A 15 -29.86 -12.39 5.51
N LEU A 16 -29.48 -13.68 5.43
CA LEU A 16 -28.43 -14.25 6.26
C LEU A 16 -27.06 -13.64 5.93
N TYR A 17 -26.77 -13.44 4.64
CA TYR A 17 -25.54 -12.76 4.19
C TYR A 17 -25.52 -11.28 4.61
N GLN A 18 -26.64 -10.58 4.47
CA GLN A 18 -26.78 -9.20 4.97
C GLN A 18 -26.62 -9.11 6.49
N MET A 19 -27.17 -10.06 7.26
CA MET A 19 -26.94 -10.15 8.71
C MET A 19 -25.48 -10.48 9.06
N LEU A 20 -24.78 -11.24 8.21
CA LEU A 20 -23.36 -11.55 8.41
C LEU A 20 -22.49 -10.31 8.15
N LEU A 21 -22.82 -9.53 7.11
CA LEU A 21 -22.22 -8.21 6.85
C LEU A 21 -22.49 -7.20 7.97
N ILE A 22 -23.56 -7.43 8.76
CA ILE A 22 -23.71 -7.14 10.19
C ILE A 22 -22.43 -6.88 10.99
N ALA A 23 -21.67 -7.97 11.10
CA ALA A 23 -20.51 -8.13 11.95
C ALA A 23 -19.23 -7.53 11.33
N TYR A 24 -19.28 -7.10 10.07
CA TYR A 24 -18.18 -6.43 9.38
C TYR A 24 -18.18 -4.92 9.68
N PRO A 25 -16.99 -4.29 9.77
CA PRO A 25 -16.86 -2.87 10.12
C PRO A 25 -17.55 -1.93 9.13
N ALA A 26 -18.05 -0.79 9.63
CA ALA A 26 -18.92 0.13 8.89
C ALA A 26 -18.29 0.73 7.62
N SER A 27 -16.96 0.93 7.61
CA SER A 27 -16.21 1.41 6.44
C SER A 27 -16.27 0.42 5.28
N PHE A 28 -16.08 -0.87 5.56
CA PHE A 28 -16.11 -1.94 4.56
C PHE A 28 -17.50 -2.16 3.98
N ARG A 29 -18.53 -2.07 4.83
CA ARG A 29 -19.93 -2.18 4.39
C ARG A 29 -20.30 -1.09 3.39
N HIS A 30 -19.84 0.13 3.61
CA HIS A 30 -20.22 1.28 2.78
C HIS A 30 -19.61 1.22 1.37
N GLU A 31 -18.40 0.66 1.24
CA GLU A 31 -17.67 0.64 -0.03
C GLU A 31 -17.90 -0.65 -0.84
N TYR A 32 -18.07 -1.80 -0.18
CA TYR A 32 -18.13 -3.11 -0.86
C TYR A 32 -19.45 -3.87 -0.65
N GLY A 33 -20.37 -3.33 0.15
CA GLY A 33 -21.62 -3.99 0.50
C GLY A 33 -22.55 -4.26 -0.69
N SER A 34 -22.60 -3.35 -1.67
CA SER A 34 -23.39 -3.53 -2.89
C SER A 34 -22.84 -4.64 -3.77
N ASP A 35 -21.53 -4.61 -4.01
CA ASP A 35 -20.86 -5.48 -4.99
C ASP A 35 -20.81 -6.93 -4.50
N LEU A 36 -20.54 -7.13 -3.21
CA LEU A 36 -20.57 -8.44 -2.58
C LEU A 36 -21.97 -9.06 -2.56
N THR A 37 -23.00 -8.24 -2.35
CA THR A 37 -24.41 -8.69 -2.41
C THR A 37 -24.81 -9.08 -3.83
N GLN A 38 -24.30 -8.36 -4.84
CA GLN A 38 -24.55 -8.65 -6.24
C GLN A 38 -23.85 -9.93 -6.69
N VAL A 39 -22.57 -10.11 -6.35
CA VAL A 39 -21.82 -11.35 -6.62
C VAL A 39 -22.47 -12.55 -5.95
N PHE A 40 -22.97 -12.40 -4.72
CA PHE A 40 -23.74 -13.43 -4.04
C PHE A 40 -25.04 -13.77 -4.77
N ARG A 41 -25.77 -12.75 -5.24
CA ARG A 41 -27.03 -12.92 -5.97
C ARG A 41 -26.81 -13.65 -7.31
N ASP A 42 -25.77 -13.28 -8.04
CA ASP A 42 -25.42 -13.88 -9.33
C ASP A 42 -24.94 -15.34 -9.15
N SER A 43 -24.08 -15.59 -8.14
CA SER A 43 -23.58 -16.94 -7.84
C SER A 43 -24.68 -17.90 -7.38
N ASN A 44 -25.68 -17.39 -6.64
CA ASN A 44 -26.83 -18.18 -6.18
C ASN A 44 -27.81 -18.51 -7.31
N HIS A 45 -27.82 -17.69 -8.37
CA HIS A 45 -28.60 -17.93 -9.59
C HIS A 45 -27.99 -19.10 -10.39
N ASP A 46 -26.68 -19.10 -10.59
CA ASP A 46 -25.97 -20.11 -11.40
C ASP A 46 -25.88 -21.48 -10.69
N ALA A 47 -25.74 -21.48 -9.36
CA ALA A 47 -25.66 -22.71 -8.57
C ALA A 47 -26.95 -23.57 -8.59
N LEU A 48 -28.10 -22.98 -8.94
CA LEU A 48 -29.37 -23.72 -9.06
C LEU A 48 -29.46 -24.60 -10.31
N HIS A 49 -28.54 -24.44 -11.27
CA HIS A 49 -28.52 -25.18 -12.53
C HIS A 49 -27.69 -26.47 -12.50
N MET A 50 -26.77 -26.64 -11.54
CA MET A 50 -25.78 -27.72 -11.55
C MET A 50 -25.72 -28.50 -10.21
N GLY A 51 -26.78 -29.25 -9.87
CA GLY A 51 -26.71 -30.38 -8.93
C GLY A 51 -26.50 -30.10 -7.43
N GLY A 52 -27.45 -30.58 -6.60
CA GLY A 52 -27.24 -30.87 -5.17
C GLY A 52 -26.72 -29.73 -4.28
N LEU A 53 -27.64 -28.93 -3.74
CA LEU A 53 -27.41 -27.73 -2.91
C LEU A 53 -26.39 -27.89 -1.76
N GLY A 54 -26.26 -29.06 -1.13
CA GLY A 54 -25.47 -29.21 0.12
C GLY A 54 -23.96 -29.28 -0.07
N ALA A 55 -23.48 -30.02 -1.08
CA ALA A 55 -22.04 -30.23 -1.30
C ALA A 55 -21.35 -29.00 -1.89
N VAL A 56 -22.08 -28.28 -2.75
CA VAL A 56 -21.61 -27.02 -3.36
C VAL A 56 -21.53 -25.92 -2.30
N VAL A 57 -22.52 -25.80 -1.41
CA VAL A 57 -22.51 -24.80 -0.32
C VAL A 57 -21.35 -25.04 0.64
N SER A 58 -21.00 -26.30 0.96
CA SER A 58 -19.86 -26.59 1.83
C SER A 58 -18.51 -26.26 1.19
N LEU A 59 -18.35 -26.57 -0.11
CA LEU A 59 -17.12 -26.26 -0.84
C LEU A 59 -16.95 -24.75 -1.00
N TRP A 60 -18.05 -24.07 -1.34
CA TRP A 60 -18.07 -22.62 -1.53
C TRP A 60 -17.91 -21.84 -0.24
N LEU A 61 -18.47 -22.28 0.89
CA LEU A 61 -18.22 -21.64 2.19
C LEU A 61 -16.73 -21.67 2.55
N HIS A 62 -16.00 -22.71 2.16
CA HIS A 62 -14.56 -22.78 2.40
C HIS A 62 -13.78 -21.87 1.45
N THR A 63 -14.05 -21.89 0.14
CA THR A 63 -13.32 -21.07 -0.84
C THR A 63 -13.64 -19.58 -0.73
N SER A 64 -14.89 -19.24 -0.44
CA SER A 64 -15.29 -17.85 -0.19
C SER A 64 -14.74 -17.34 1.14
N TRP A 65 -14.64 -18.17 2.18
CA TRP A 65 -13.95 -17.81 3.42
C TRP A 65 -12.45 -17.58 3.20
N ASP A 66 -11.82 -18.42 2.37
CA ASP A 66 -10.40 -18.29 2.04
C ASP A 66 -10.12 -17.02 1.22
N LEU A 67 -11.01 -16.68 0.30
CA LEU A 67 -10.90 -15.45 -0.50
C LEU A 67 -11.23 -14.19 0.30
N ILE A 68 -12.19 -14.26 1.23
CA ILE A 68 -12.53 -13.14 2.11
C ILE A 68 -11.39 -12.91 3.10
N THR A 69 -10.78 -13.93 3.71
CA THR A 69 -9.64 -13.73 4.62
C THR A 69 -8.38 -13.29 3.89
N THR A 70 -8.11 -13.80 2.68
CA THR A 70 -6.94 -13.40 1.88
C THR A 70 -7.11 -12.01 1.27
N ALA A 71 -8.25 -11.70 0.66
CA ALA A 71 -8.52 -10.37 0.13
C ALA A 71 -8.74 -9.34 1.25
N ALA A 72 -9.33 -9.73 2.40
CA ALA A 72 -9.43 -8.83 3.55
C ALA A 72 -8.06 -8.62 4.19
N SER A 73 -7.19 -9.61 4.36
CA SER A 73 -5.85 -9.34 4.90
C SER A 73 -5.01 -8.45 3.96
N GLN A 74 -5.07 -8.71 2.64
CA GLN A 74 -4.39 -7.88 1.63
C GLN A 74 -4.98 -6.47 1.53
N ARG A 75 -6.31 -6.31 1.67
CA ARG A 75 -6.98 -5.00 1.59
C ARG A 75 -7.09 -4.27 2.93
N PHE A 76 -7.05 -4.96 4.06
CA PHE A 76 -7.04 -4.36 5.40
C PHE A 76 -5.66 -3.77 5.72
N ALA A 77 -4.58 -4.34 5.18
CA ALA A 77 -3.28 -3.66 5.10
C ALA A 77 -3.37 -2.34 4.31
N GLN A 78 -4.10 -2.34 3.19
CA GLN A 78 -4.39 -1.13 2.40
C GLN A 78 -5.34 -0.14 3.09
N LEU A 79 -6.29 -0.60 3.93
CA LEU A 79 -7.26 0.27 4.61
C LEU A 79 -6.73 0.87 5.92
N GLN A 80 -5.74 0.26 6.58
CA GLN A 80 -4.98 0.95 7.64
C GLN A 80 -4.16 2.11 7.06
N SER A 81 -3.73 2.02 5.79
CA SER A 81 -3.12 3.13 5.04
C SER A 81 -4.10 4.24 4.64
N ASN A 82 -5.39 4.11 4.96
CA ASN A 82 -6.42 5.12 4.71
C ASN A 82 -6.95 5.69 6.04
N ARG A 83 -6.05 6.10 6.94
CA ARG A 83 -6.40 7.18 7.86
C ARG A 83 -6.65 8.41 6.99
N LYS A 84 -7.89 8.90 7.00
CA LYS A 84 -8.30 10.20 6.42
C LYS A 84 -7.13 11.18 6.57
N PRO A 85 -6.71 11.90 5.51
CA PRO A 85 -5.64 12.88 5.62
C PRO A 85 -6.02 13.84 6.74
N SER A 86 -5.27 13.76 7.84
CA SER A 86 -5.29 14.78 8.86
C SER A 86 -5.06 16.10 8.12
N ALA A 87 -5.86 17.12 8.43
CA ALA A 87 -5.55 18.47 8.00
C ALA A 87 -4.07 18.75 8.32
N MET A 88 -3.28 19.04 7.27
CA MET A 88 -1.81 19.17 7.22
C MET A 88 -1.02 17.86 7.01
N PRO A 89 -0.27 17.72 5.89
CA PRO A 89 0.67 16.62 5.65
C PRO A 89 1.72 16.51 6.76
N ASP A 90 2.13 15.26 7.08
CA ASP A 90 3.18 15.00 8.07
C ASP A 90 4.49 15.70 7.64
N PRO A 91 5.29 16.25 8.58
CA PRO A 91 6.60 16.81 8.26
C PRO A 91 7.48 15.88 7.43
N PHE A 92 7.41 14.57 7.65
CA PHE A 92 8.08 13.56 6.84
C PHE A 92 7.65 13.61 5.37
N ASP A 93 6.33 13.65 5.10
CA ASP A 93 5.78 13.67 3.74
C ASP A 93 6.23 14.91 2.96
N ARG A 94 6.31 16.06 3.65
CA ARG A 94 6.78 17.33 3.06
C ARG A 94 8.25 17.31 2.70
N GLN A 95 9.06 16.56 3.45
CA GLN A 95 10.50 16.41 3.20
C GLN A 95 10.80 15.35 2.14
N LEU A 96 9.94 14.34 2.04
CA LEU A 96 10.19 13.15 1.24
C LEU A 96 10.38 13.46 -0.25
N GLY A 97 9.59 14.37 -0.81
CA GLY A 97 9.70 14.79 -2.21
C GLY A 97 11.10 15.31 -2.56
N SER A 98 11.58 16.35 -1.86
CA SER A 98 12.93 16.92 -2.05
C SER A 98 14.03 15.91 -1.73
N THR A 99 13.79 14.99 -0.79
CA THR A 99 14.72 13.93 -0.44
C THR A 99 14.88 12.92 -1.59
N MET A 100 13.80 12.56 -2.28
CA MET A 100 13.85 11.70 -3.47
C MET A 100 14.54 12.38 -4.65
N GLN A 101 14.36 13.69 -4.83
CA GLN A 101 15.14 14.44 -5.82
C GLN A 101 16.65 14.40 -5.49
N SER A 102 17.00 14.54 -4.21
CA SER A 102 18.39 14.41 -3.75
C SER A 102 18.95 13.03 -4.05
N MET A 103 18.17 11.98 -3.79
CA MET A 103 18.54 10.59 -4.11
C MET A 103 18.78 10.41 -5.62
N ALA A 104 17.88 10.91 -6.47
CA ALA A 104 18.04 10.83 -7.92
C ALA A 104 19.32 11.53 -8.42
N VAL A 105 19.66 12.68 -7.84
CA VAL A 105 20.91 13.41 -8.11
C VAL A 105 22.14 12.60 -7.69
N LEU A 106 22.14 12.04 -6.48
CA LEU A 106 23.22 11.17 -5.99
C LEU A 106 23.39 9.93 -6.89
N LEU A 107 22.31 9.24 -7.23
CA LEU A 107 22.35 8.06 -8.10
C LEU A 107 22.96 8.39 -9.48
N ARG A 108 22.59 9.53 -10.09
CA ARG A 108 23.22 9.99 -11.34
C ARG A 108 24.68 10.36 -11.19
N GLY A 109 25.09 10.81 -10.01
CA GLY A 109 26.50 11.04 -9.66
C GLY A 109 27.32 9.74 -9.51
N GLY A 110 26.71 8.57 -9.70
CA GLY A 110 27.38 7.28 -9.61
C GLY A 110 27.38 6.66 -8.22
N TYR A 111 26.65 7.24 -7.27
CA TYR A 111 26.46 6.65 -5.94
C TYR A 111 25.53 5.44 -6.03
N ASN A 112 25.81 4.39 -5.25
CA ASN A 112 24.88 3.28 -5.10
C ASN A 112 23.78 3.59 -4.07
N VAL A 113 22.74 2.77 -4.05
CA VAL A 113 21.55 2.97 -3.19
C VAL A 113 21.92 3.06 -1.69
N LEU A 114 22.82 2.22 -1.19
CA LEU A 114 23.22 2.25 0.21
C LEU A 114 24.00 3.53 0.55
N GLN A 115 24.89 3.98 -0.34
CA GLN A 115 25.59 5.26 -0.17
C GLN A 115 24.62 6.44 -0.20
N CYS A 116 23.59 6.38 -1.05
CA CYS A 116 22.55 7.39 -1.07
C CYS A 116 21.81 7.44 0.26
N PHE A 117 21.36 6.30 0.79
CA PHE A 117 20.70 6.26 2.11
C PHE A 117 21.60 6.77 3.23
N ASP A 118 22.89 6.44 3.23
CA ASP A 118 23.85 6.92 4.23
C ASP A 118 24.03 8.45 4.17
N LEU A 119 24.15 9.03 2.97
CA LEU A 119 24.25 10.48 2.78
C LEU A 119 22.96 11.21 3.15
N LEU A 120 21.79 10.64 2.81
CA LEU A 120 20.50 11.21 3.16
C LEU A 120 20.26 11.14 4.67
N ALA A 121 20.62 10.04 5.33
CA ALA A 121 20.54 9.92 6.79
C ALA A 121 21.38 10.98 7.52
N GLN A 122 22.51 11.39 6.95
CA GLN A 122 23.42 12.35 7.58
C GLN A 122 23.05 13.82 7.32
N ARG A 123 22.38 14.14 6.20
CA ARG A 123 22.19 15.51 5.73
C ARG A 123 20.74 15.97 5.62
N SER A 124 19.79 15.03 5.67
CA SER A 124 18.37 15.40 5.64
C SER A 124 17.96 16.02 6.96
N PRO A 125 16.93 16.88 6.98
CA PRO A 125 16.31 17.29 8.23
C PRO A 125 15.59 16.11 8.92
N GLU A 126 15.31 16.26 10.22
CA GLU A 126 14.40 15.36 10.94
C GLU A 126 12.95 15.62 10.51
N PRO A 127 12.08 14.59 10.41
CA PRO A 127 12.28 13.19 10.81
C PRO A 127 12.94 12.28 9.76
N THR A 128 13.29 12.82 8.60
CA THR A 128 13.78 12.02 7.47
C THR A 128 15.15 11.39 7.75
N ALA A 129 16.04 12.11 8.42
CA ALA A 129 17.38 11.63 8.79
C ALA A 129 17.34 10.33 9.60
N SER A 130 16.68 10.34 10.77
CA SER A 130 16.59 9.18 11.65
C SER A 130 15.88 7.98 11.01
N THR A 131 14.88 8.23 10.16
CA THR A 131 14.17 7.21 9.39
C THR A 131 15.12 6.46 8.44
N PHE A 132 15.92 7.18 7.65
CA PHE A 132 16.89 6.54 6.74
C PHE A 132 18.08 5.94 7.49
N GLN A 133 18.49 6.53 8.62
CA GLN A 133 19.54 5.96 9.47
C GLN A 133 19.17 4.55 9.94
N THR A 134 17.91 4.33 10.32
CA THR A 134 17.39 3.02 10.74
C THR A 134 17.60 1.95 9.66
N VAL A 135 17.37 2.30 8.38
CA VAL A 135 17.61 1.38 7.25
C VAL A 135 19.08 1.11 7.04
N VAL A 136 19.91 2.14 7.10
CA VAL A 136 21.37 2.01 6.94
C VAL A 136 21.96 1.11 8.02
N GLU A 137 21.55 1.27 9.27
CA GLU A 137 21.98 0.44 10.40
C GLU A 137 21.49 -1.01 10.27
N ALA A 138 20.24 -1.22 9.83
CA ALA A 138 19.72 -2.55 9.54
C ALA A 138 20.55 -3.27 8.48
N ILE A 139 20.90 -2.57 7.38
CA ILE A 139 21.71 -3.15 6.31
C ILE A 139 23.15 -3.43 6.78
N LYS A 140 23.77 -2.48 7.50
CA LYS A 140 25.14 -2.62 8.04
C LYS A 140 25.25 -3.77 9.06
N SER A 141 24.17 -4.09 9.77
CA SER A 141 24.08 -5.22 10.70
C SER A 141 23.78 -6.57 10.03
N GLY A 142 23.65 -6.60 8.69
CA GLY A 142 23.47 -7.83 7.92
C GLY A 142 22.02 -8.12 7.51
N THR A 143 21.07 -7.24 7.79
CA THR A 143 19.70 -7.37 7.29
C THR A 143 19.71 -7.19 5.76
N PRO A 144 19.10 -8.10 4.98
CA PRO A 144 18.96 -7.91 3.54
C PRO A 144 18.25 -6.58 3.24
N MET A 145 18.73 -5.85 2.24
CA MET A 145 18.19 -4.52 1.88
C MET A 145 16.68 -4.55 1.62
N LEU A 146 16.18 -5.60 0.95
CA LEU A 146 14.76 -5.78 0.69
C LEU A 146 13.95 -5.84 1.98
N ASP A 147 14.43 -6.61 2.96
CA ASP A 147 13.77 -6.79 4.26
C ASP A 147 13.82 -5.50 5.08
N ALA A 148 14.94 -4.76 5.03
CA ALA A 148 15.08 -3.47 5.70
C ALA A 148 14.09 -2.43 5.13
N LEU A 149 13.92 -2.38 3.81
CA LEU A 149 12.97 -1.48 3.15
C LEU A 149 11.52 -1.87 3.44
N HIS A 150 11.18 -3.17 3.42
CA HIS A 150 9.86 -3.64 3.81
C HIS A 150 9.54 -3.35 5.28
N LYS A 151 10.49 -3.56 6.18
CA LYS A 151 10.33 -3.21 7.59
C LYS A 151 10.06 -1.72 7.74
N LEU A 152 10.84 -0.87 7.07
CA LEU A 152 10.62 0.58 7.12
C LEU A 152 9.24 0.99 6.59
N GLN A 153 8.77 0.34 5.51
CA GLN A 153 7.41 0.53 4.97
C GLN A 153 6.31 0.22 6.01
N THR A 154 6.54 -0.75 6.89
CA THR A 154 5.58 -1.08 7.96
C THR A 154 5.66 -0.16 9.18
N GLU A 155 6.81 0.47 9.43
CA GLU A 155 7.04 1.36 10.57
C GLU A 155 6.59 2.80 10.27
N VAL A 156 6.76 3.26 9.02
CA VAL A 156 6.39 4.62 8.59
C VAL A 156 5.00 4.60 7.96
N ALA A 157 4.01 5.12 8.67
CA ALA A 157 2.63 5.23 8.20
C ALA A 157 2.43 6.38 7.20
N SER A 158 3.17 6.37 6.08
CA SER A 158 3.11 7.39 5.02
C SER A 158 2.71 6.78 3.66
N PRO A 159 1.58 7.21 3.06
CA PRO A 159 1.21 6.79 1.71
C PRO A 159 2.24 7.19 0.66
N HIS A 160 2.85 8.37 0.79
CA HIS A 160 3.89 8.86 -0.12
C HIS A 160 5.17 8.02 -0.02
N PHE A 161 5.52 7.58 1.20
CA PHE A 161 6.64 6.67 1.42
C PHE A 161 6.42 5.30 0.80
N ASN A 162 5.20 4.78 0.90
CA ASN A 162 4.84 3.52 0.26
C ASN A 162 5.06 3.58 -1.26
N LEU A 163 4.68 4.70 -1.90
CA LEU A 163 4.94 4.91 -3.33
C LEU A 163 6.44 4.90 -3.69
N VAL A 164 7.28 5.49 -2.83
CA VAL A 164 8.74 5.49 -3.00
C VAL A 164 9.30 4.07 -2.89
N ILE A 165 8.95 3.35 -1.82
CA ILE A 165 9.42 1.98 -1.60
C ILE A 165 8.95 1.06 -2.72
N ASP A 166 7.68 1.12 -3.12
CA ASP A 166 7.15 0.30 -4.21
C ASP A 166 7.89 0.57 -5.53
N THR A 167 8.24 1.84 -5.80
CA THR A 167 9.04 2.21 -6.97
C THR A 167 10.46 1.65 -6.90
N LEU A 168 11.11 1.73 -5.74
CA LEU A 168 12.43 1.13 -5.51
C LEU A 168 12.40 -0.39 -5.72
N LEU A 169 11.45 -1.08 -5.07
CA LEU A 169 11.29 -2.54 -5.14
C LEU A 169 10.98 -3.01 -6.56
N LYS A 170 10.05 -2.33 -7.24
CA LYS A 170 9.73 -2.61 -8.65
C LYS A 170 10.95 -2.46 -9.54
N GLN A 171 11.72 -1.39 -9.32
CA GLN A 171 12.94 -1.13 -10.09
C GLN A 171 14.02 -2.19 -9.88
N PHE A 172 14.16 -2.73 -8.66
CA PHE A 172 15.07 -3.85 -8.41
C PHE A 172 14.71 -5.10 -9.20
N ASN A 173 13.42 -5.34 -9.47
CA ASN A 173 12.95 -6.51 -10.22
C ASN A 173 12.99 -6.30 -11.75
N GLU A 174 12.72 -5.09 -12.22
CA GLU A 174 12.60 -4.77 -13.66
C GLU A 174 13.92 -4.29 -14.29
N GLY A 175 14.86 -3.80 -13.48
CA GLY A 175 16.12 -3.21 -13.95
C GLY A 175 15.94 -1.82 -14.60
N GLY A 176 17.06 -1.12 -14.84
CA GLY A 176 17.10 0.23 -15.43
C GLY A 176 17.61 1.33 -14.48
N ASN A 177 17.44 2.59 -14.85
CA ASN A 177 17.90 3.72 -14.06
C ASN A 177 16.89 4.14 -12.99
N LEU A 178 17.24 3.90 -11.73
CA LEU A 178 16.39 4.25 -10.58
C LEU A 178 16.16 5.76 -10.45
N ALA A 179 17.13 6.60 -10.84
CA ALA A 179 16.98 8.04 -10.76
C ALA A 179 15.79 8.53 -11.61
N ASP A 180 15.66 7.99 -12.82
CA ASP A 180 14.60 8.35 -13.77
C ASP A 180 13.20 7.92 -13.28
N ARG A 181 13.14 6.88 -12.42
CA ARG A 181 11.88 6.42 -11.81
C ARG A 181 11.50 7.21 -10.56
N LEU A 182 12.48 7.67 -9.80
CA LEU A 182 12.24 8.44 -8.58
C LEU A 182 11.77 9.87 -8.85
N GLU A 183 12.14 10.47 -9.98
CA GLU A 183 11.75 11.84 -10.32
C GLU A 183 10.25 12.10 -10.49
N PRO A 184 9.50 11.32 -11.31
CA PRO A 184 8.06 11.51 -11.40
C PRO A 184 7.36 11.24 -10.06
N VAL A 185 7.88 10.32 -9.25
CA VAL A 185 7.37 10.05 -7.90
C VAL A 185 7.61 11.25 -6.99
N ALA A 186 8.84 11.79 -6.97
CA ALA A 186 9.19 12.97 -6.19
C ALA A 186 8.32 14.18 -6.55
N ALA A 187 8.10 14.43 -7.85
CA ALA A 187 7.24 15.49 -8.32
C ALA A 187 5.79 15.31 -7.84
N THR A 188 5.26 14.08 -7.90
CA THR A 188 3.91 13.75 -7.40
C THR A 188 3.79 13.98 -5.89
N ILE A 189 4.83 13.63 -5.12
CA ILE A 189 4.86 13.85 -3.67
C ILE A 189 4.86 15.35 -3.36
N ILE A 190 5.69 16.15 -4.03
CA ILE A 190 5.74 17.61 -3.81
C ILE A 190 4.41 18.27 -4.15
N ASP A 191 3.76 17.87 -5.25
CA ASP A 191 2.47 18.42 -5.66
C ASP A 191 1.36 18.13 -4.63
N THR A 192 1.40 16.96 -4.00
CA THR A 192 0.34 16.49 -3.10
C THR A 192 0.60 16.76 -1.61
N ALA A 193 1.84 16.63 -1.14
CA ALA A 193 2.25 16.86 0.24
C ALA A 193 2.83 18.27 0.47
N GLY A 194 3.26 18.95 -0.60
CA GLY A 194 4.01 20.20 -0.52
C GLY A 194 5.50 19.97 -0.33
N SER A 195 6.24 21.06 -0.13
CA SER A 195 7.68 21.01 0.11
C SER A 195 8.05 21.56 1.48
N ASP A 196 9.18 21.08 1.99
CA ASP A 196 9.84 21.57 3.19
C ASP A 196 11.12 22.35 2.82
N ALA A 197 11.31 23.52 3.43
CA ALA A 197 12.38 24.45 3.06
C ALA A 197 13.78 23.89 3.40
N ASP A 198 13.90 23.17 4.52
CA ASP A 198 15.18 22.60 4.93
C ASP A 198 15.55 21.41 4.02
N ALA A 199 14.56 20.58 3.65
CA ALA A 199 14.78 19.51 2.69
C ALA A 199 15.12 20.03 1.28
N GLU A 200 14.50 21.13 0.84
CA GLU A 200 14.89 21.81 -0.41
C GLU A 200 16.31 22.37 -0.34
N ALA A 201 16.73 22.92 0.81
CA ALA A 201 18.09 23.41 0.99
C ALA A 201 19.11 22.27 0.89
N THR A 202 18.84 21.13 1.54
CA THR A 202 19.66 19.91 1.41
C THR A 202 19.73 19.43 -0.04
N PHE A 203 18.61 19.42 -0.77
CA PHE A 203 18.59 19.08 -2.18
C PHE A 203 19.49 19.99 -3.03
N ARG A 204 19.41 21.31 -2.83
CA ARG A 204 20.26 22.27 -3.53
C ARG A 204 21.75 22.05 -3.23
N GLN A 205 22.09 21.68 -1.99
CA GLN A 205 23.47 21.36 -1.63
C GLN A 205 23.98 20.11 -2.37
N PHE A 206 23.17 19.06 -2.48
CA PHE A 206 23.53 17.88 -3.26
C PHE A 206 23.70 18.18 -4.75
N GLN A 207 22.85 19.04 -5.32
CA GLN A 207 23.01 19.48 -6.71
C GLN A 207 24.34 20.22 -6.95
N GLN A 208 24.72 21.11 -6.05
CA GLN A 208 25.99 21.86 -6.15
C GLN A 208 27.22 20.98 -5.97
N PHE A 209 27.10 19.89 -5.20
CA PHE A 209 28.20 18.98 -4.93
C PHE A 209 28.58 18.11 -6.15
N ILE A 210 27.62 17.86 -7.06
CA ILE A 210 27.80 16.95 -8.21
C ILE A 210 27.98 17.73 -9.54
N ALA A 211 27.65 19.02 -9.56
CA ALA A 211 27.86 19.91 -10.71
C ALA A 211 29.33 20.37 -10.83
#